data_AF-A0A0K8RH90-F1
#
_entry.id   AF-A0A0K8RH90-F1
#
_cell.length_a   1.000
_cell.length_b   1.000
_cell.length_c   1.000
_cell.angle_alpha   90.00
_cell.angle_beta   90.00
_cell.angle_gamma   90.00
#
_symmetry.space_group_name_H-M   'P 1'
#
loop_
_entity.id
_entity.type
_entity.pdbx_description
1 polymer ?
#
loop_
_entity_poly.entity_id
_entity_poly.type
_entity_poly.pdbx_seq_one_letter_code
_entity_poly.pdbx_strand_id
1 'polypeptide(L)'
;MKSLMWIFCLNIFVSQGEGEDPRQVGVRMVLDDQYQNLFLEYHRNQNASLNMYLQVFLNSVNLFFRDIKNPNLEFVLVDTYNMTLNESGTFLANKRSTEEYLYALQEFGIKHNFSSDDLVFLLHPYQFTVIDEFKTSFFDGFCNTRGYGFGHDDARTFSGVTMAAR
;
A
#
# COMPACT_ATOMS: atom_id res chain seq x y z
N MET A 1 3.78 30.35 -8.62
CA MET A 1 4.71 29.25 -8.97
C MET A 1 4.09 27.89 -8.61
N LYS A 2 3.06 27.42 -9.35
CA LYS A 2 2.42 26.11 -9.11
C LYS A 2 2.32 25.23 -10.38
N SER A 3 2.70 25.75 -11.55
CA SER A 3 2.48 25.07 -12.83
C SER A 3 3.68 24.28 -13.38
N LEU A 4 4.88 24.38 -12.79
CA LEU A 4 6.04 23.60 -13.26
C LEU A 4 6.15 22.21 -12.61
N MET A 5 5.51 21.98 -11.47
CA MET A 5 5.67 20.75 -10.69
C MET A 5 4.89 19.55 -11.27
N TRP A 6 3.88 19.83 -12.09
CA TRP A 6 3.03 18.82 -12.72
C TRP A 6 3.70 18.12 -13.92
N ILE A 7 4.62 18.80 -14.61
CA ILE A 7 5.24 18.29 -15.84
C ILE A 7 6.25 17.18 -15.55
N PHE A 8 6.86 17.14 -14.36
CA PHE A 8 7.83 16.10 -14.00
C PHE A 8 7.19 14.76 -13.60
N CYS A 9 6.02 14.77 -12.95
CA CYS A 9 5.29 13.53 -12.66
C CYS A 9 4.67 12.90 -13.91
N LEU A 10 4.30 13.70 -14.92
CA LEU A 10 3.87 13.16 -16.21
C LEU A 10 5.01 12.41 -16.91
N ASN A 11 6.26 12.83 -16.79
CA ASN A 11 7.39 12.15 -17.43
C ASN A 11 7.75 10.79 -16.81
N ILE A 12 7.40 10.52 -15.55
CA ILE A 12 7.54 9.18 -14.95
C ILE A 12 6.47 8.22 -15.48
N PHE A 13 5.30 8.74 -15.90
CA PHE A 13 4.18 7.94 -16.41
C PHE A 13 4.05 7.92 -17.94
N VAL A 14 4.73 8.81 -18.68
CA VAL A 14 4.49 9.04 -20.12
C VAL A 14 5.72 8.84 -21.01
N SER A 15 6.91 8.59 -20.47
CA SER A 15 8.12 8.43 -21.29
C SER A 15 8.83 7.12 -21.03
N GLN A 16 8.51 6.07 -21.81
CA GLN A 16 9.52 5.31 -22.55
C GLN A 16 8.89 4.26 -23.48
N GLY A 17 9.58 4.05 -24.61
CA GLY A 17 9.14 3.22 -25.73
C GLY A 17 9.21 1.72 -25.45
N GLU A 18 8.61 0.95 -26.35
CA GLU A 18 8.61 -0.52 -26.35
C GLU A 18 10.04 -1.08 -26.18
N GLY A 19 10.32 -1.78 -25.08
CA GLY A 19 11.54 -2.59 -24.91
C GLY A 19 12.41 -2.33 -23.68
N GLU A 20 12.05 -1.44 -22.76
CA GLU A 20 12.78 -1.28 -21.49
C GLU A 20 12.17 -2.12 -20.34
N ASP A 21 13.03 -2.60 -19.43
CA ASP A 21 12.61 -3.33 -18.24
C ASP A 21 11.67 -2.47 -17.36
N PRO A 22 10.66 -3.07 -16.70
CA PRO A 22 9.74 -2.32 -15.86
C PRO A 22 10.48 -1.56 -14.76
N ARG A 23 10.12 -0.30 -14.55
CA ARG A 23 10.61 0.48 -13.42
C ARG A 23 10.01 -0.09 -12.13
N GLN A 24 10.90 -0.51 -11.23
CA GLN A 24 10.48 -1.07 -9.95
C GLN A 24 10.22 0.02 -8.92
N VAL A 25 9.17 -0.21 -8.13
CA VAL A 25 8.74 0.61 -7.01
C VAL A 25 8.70 -0.29 -5.78
N GLY A 26 9.51 0.03 -4.77
CA GLY A 26 9.49 -0.70 -3.51
C GLY A 26 8.19 -0.45 -2.73
N VAL A 27 7.59 -1.51 -2.21
CA VAL A 27 6.40 -1.47 -1.35
C VAL A 27 6.72 -2.11 -0.01
N ARG A 28 6.56 -1.33 1.05
CA ARG A 28 6.59 -1.77 2.44
C ARG A 28 5.15 -1.96 2.91
N MET A 29 4.80 -3.20 3.23
CA MET A 29 3.48 -3.49 3.79
C MET A 29 3.50 -3.33 5.30
N VAL A 30 2.54 -2.58 5.82
CA VAL A 30 2.33 -2.39 7.27
C VAL A 30 1.07 -3.14 7.65
N LEU A 31 1.14 -3.96 8.69
CA LEU A 31 0.04 -4.81 9.13
C LEU A 31 -0.30 -4.49 10.57
N ASP A 32 -1.55 -4.14 10.87
CA ASP A 32 -1.99 -4.05 12.26
C ASP A 32 -2.18 -5.44 12.89
N ASP A 33 -2.33 -5.44 14.22
CA ASP A 33 -2.50 -6.65 15.01
C ASP A 33 -3.75 -7.45 14.60
N GLN A 34 -4.82 -6.78 14.17
CA GLN A 34 -6.06 -7.44 13.76
C GLN A 34 -5.85 -8.21 12.45
N TYR A 35 -5.19 -7.61 11.47
CA TYR A 35 -4.84 -8.27 10.21
C TYR A 35 -3.93 -9.49 10.44
N GLN A 36 -2.90 -9.33 11.29
CA GLN A 36 -1.99 -10.41 11.66
C GLN A 36 -2.75 -11.58 12.32
N ASN A 37 -3.62 -11.29 13.28
CA ASN A 37 -4.42 -12.30 13.97
C ASN A 37 -5.39 -12.99 13.02
N LEU A 38 -6.02 -12.25 12.11
CA LEU A 38 -6.95 -12.77 11.12
C LEU A 38 -6.28 -13.75 10.17
N PHE A 39 -5.08 -13.40 9.66
CA PHE A 39 -4.28 -14.30 8.84
C PHE A 39 -3.96 -15.60 9.58
N LEU A 40 -3.49 -15.50 10.82
CA LEU A 40 -3.16 -16.66 11.65
C LEU A 40 -4.38 -17.53 11.93
N GLU A 41 -5.56 -16.95 12.13
CA GLU A 41 -6.80 -17.67 12.33
C GLU A 41 -7.18 -18.50 11.10
N TYR A 42 -7.22 -17.88 9.92
CA TYR A 42 -7.62 -18.57 8.69
C TYR A 42 -6.63 -19.63 8.23
N HIS A 43 -5.34 -19.39 8.48
CA HIS A 43 -4.28 -20.27 8.01
C HIS A 43 -3.66 -21.13 9.11
N ARG A 44 -4.23 -21.19 10.32
CA ARG A 44 -3.68 -21.93 11.47
C ARG A 44 -3.29 -23.38 11.17
N ASN A 45 -4.07 -24.05 10.34
CA ASN A 45 -3.87 -25.47 9.98
C ASN A 45 -3.15 -25.66 8.64
N GLN A 46 -2.67 -24.57 8.06
CA GLN A 46 -1.95 -24.52 6.80
C GLN A 46 -0.55 -24.02 7.16
N ASN A 47 0.51 -24.60 6.58
CA ASN A 47 1.87 -24.06 6.76
C ASN A 47 2.07 -22.80 5.91
N ALA A 48 1.12 -21.87 5.97
CA ALA A 48 1.07 -20.67 5.16
C ALA A 48 2.02 -19.62 5.74
N SER A 49 2.76 -18.98 4.84
CA SER A 49 3.64 -17.87 5.20
C SER A 49 2.94 -16.56 4.88
N LEU A 50 2.82 -15.67 5.87
CA LEU A 50 2.31 -14.31 5.68
C LEU A 50 3.11 -13.56 4.61
N ASN A 51 4.45 -13.69 4.63
CA ASN A 51 5.29 -13.09 3.60
C ASN A 51 4.96 -13.61 2.19
N MET A 52 4.73 -14.92 2.04
CA MET A 52 4.31 -15.49 0.74
C MET A 52 2.92 -14.98 0.34
N TYR A 53 1.99 -14.86 1.28
CA TYR A 53 0.66 -14.29 1.03
C TYR A 53 0.78 -12.86 0.50
N LEU A 54 1.56 -12.01 1.15
CA LEU A 54 1.77 -10.61 0.73
C LEU A 54 2.47 -10.50 -0.62
N GLN A 55 3.41 -11.39 -0.93
CA GLN A 55 4.02 -11.47 -2.27
C GLN A 55 2.98 -11.83 -3.34
N VAL A 56 2.11 -12.80 -3.09
CA VAL A 56 1.03 -13.17 -4.02
C VAL A 56 0.01 -12.04 -4.17
N PHE A 57 -0.33 -11.35 -3.07
CA PHE A 57 -1.17 -10.15 -3.07
C PHE A 57 -0.58 -9.09 -4.00
N LEU A 58 0.70 -8.74 -3.83
CA LEU A 58 1.35 -7.70 -4.61
C LEU A 58 1.56 -8.09 -6.07
N ASN A 59 1.87 -9.36 -6.34
CA ASN A 59 1.91 -9.89 -7.71
C ASN A 59 0.55 -9.77 -8.40
N SER A 60 -0.53 -10.00 -7.66
CA SER A 60 -1.89 -9.82 -8.17
C SER A 60 -2.19 -8.34 -8.44
N VAL A 61 -1.75 -7.44 -7.55
CA VAL A 61 -1.82 -5.98 -7.76
C VAL A 61 -1.09 -5.57 -9.05
N ASN A 62 0.12 -6.08 -9.28
CA ASN A 62 0.88 -5.83 -10.51
C ASN A 62 0.12 -6.28 -11.76
N LEU A 63 -0.54 -7.43 -11.73
CA LEU A 63 -1.34 -7.91 -12.86
C LEU A 63 -2.50 -6.96 -13.19
N PHE A 64 -3.23 -6.49 -12.17
CA PHE A 64 -4.30 -5.50 -12.36
C PHE A 64 -3.77 -4.14 -12.83
N PHE A 65 -2.68 -3.66 -12.22
CA PHE A 65 -2.11 -2.36 -12.54
C PHE A 65 -1.54 -2.30 -13.96
N ARG A 66 -0.88 -3.38 -14.41
CA ARG A 66 -0.37 -3.53 -15.78
C ARG A 66 -1.49 -3.44 -16.81
N ASP A 67 -2.63 -4.08 -16.53
CA ASP A 67 -3.78 -4.12 -17.44
C ASP A 67 -4.53 -2.78 -17.49
N ILE A 68 -4.61 -2.07 -16.37
CA ILE A 68 -5.50 -0.91 -16.22
C ILE A 68 -4.77 0.44 -16.33
N LYS A 69 -3.49 0.52 -15.95
CA LYS A 69 -2.80 1.80 -15.71
C LYS A 69 -1.51 1.94 -16.50
N ASN A 70 -0.48 1.17 -16.16
CA ASN A 70 0.86 1.34 -16.75
C ASN A 70 1.64 0.03 -16.71
N PRO A 71 1.99 -0.55 -17.87
CA PRO A 71 2.72 -1.81 -17.91
C PRO A 71 4.21 -1.71 -17.58
N ASN A 72 4.76 -0.50 -17.53
CA ASN A 72 6.18 -0.24 -17.31
C ASN A 72 6.51 0.01 -15.83
N LEU A 73 5.57 -0.22 -14.92
CA LEU A 73 5.76 -0.10 -13.48
C LEU A 73 5.50 -1.45 -12.82
N GLU A 74 6.40 -1.85 -11.93
CA GLU A 74 6.29 -3.06 -11.14
C GLU A 74 6.45 -2.72 -9.66
N PHE A 75 5.50 -3.15 -8.84
CA PHE A 75 5.58 -3.03 -7.39
C PHE A 75 6.26 -4.26 -6.80
N VAL A 76 7.29 -4.05 -5.97
CA VAL A 76 8.06 -5.14 -5.36
C VAL A 76 8.00 -5.04 -3.84
N LEU A 77 7.73 -6.16 -3.15
CA LEU A 77 7.66 -6.19 -1.70
C LEU A 77 9.09 -6.06 -1.15
N VAL A 78 9.41 -4.93 -0.51
CA VAL A 78 10.74 -4.69 0.05
C VAL A 78 10.84 -5.05 1.52
N ASP A 79 9.74 -4.89 2.28
CA ASP A 79 9.71 -5.21 3.70
C ASP A 79 8.27 -5.32 4.21
N THR A 80 8.12 -5.95 5.37
CA THR A 80 6.85 -6.05 6.11
C THR A 80 7.04 -5.53 7.53
N TYR A 81 6.20 -4.59 7.96
CA TYR A 81 6.18 -4.11 9.33
C TYR A 81 4.93 -4.60 10.05
N ASN A 82 5.13 -5.45 11.06
CA ASN A 82 4.07 -5.91 11.94
C ASN A 82 3.93 -4.93 13.12
N MET A 83 2.82 -4.20 13.16
CA MET A 83 2.53 -3.34 14.30
C MET A 83 2.33 -4.17 15.57
N THR A 84 2.82 -3.63 16.67
CA THR A 84 2.50 -4.11 18.02
C THR A 84 1.06 -3.75 18.38
N LEU A 85 0.49 -4.48 19.35
CA LEU A 85 -0.86 -4.20 19.87
C LEU A 85 -1.05 -2.73 20.28
N ASN A 86 -0.03 -2.11 20.90
CA ASN A 86 -0.10 -0.72 21.33
C ASN A 86 -0.06 0.26 20.14
N GLU A 87 0.76 -0.04 19.13
CA GLU A 87 0.82 0.76 17.89
C GLU A 87 -0.51 0.69 17.14
N SER A 88 -1.05 -0.51 16.94
CA SER A 88 -2.35 -0.70 16.29
C SER A 88 -3.49 -0.04 17.06
N GLY A 89 -3.51 -0.17 18.39
CA GLY A 89 -4.50 0.50 19.23
C GLY A 89 -4.43 2.03 19.11
N THR A 90 -3.22 2.60 19.11
CA THR A 90 -3.01 4.05 18.95
C THR A 90 -3.41 4.51 17.55
N PHE A 91 -3.01 3.76 16.51
CA PHE A 91 -3.31 4.06 15.12
C PHE A 91 -4.82 4.02 14.84
N LEU A 92 -5.51 2.99 15.34
CA LEU A 92 -6.93 2.77 15.12
C LEU A 92 -7.83 3.58 16.05
N ALA A 93 -7.32 4.24 17.09
CA ALA A 93 -8.14 5.05 18.00
C ALA A 93 -8.65 6.36 17.37
N ASN A 94 -7.97 6.87 16.34
CA ASN A 94 -8.24 8.17 15.74
C ASN A 94 -9.21 8.13 14.54
N LYS A 95 -10.18 7.18 14.52
CA LYS A 95 -11.09 6.96 13.38
C LYS A 95 -12.03 8.16 13.12
N ARG A 96 -11.63 9.12 12.28
CA ARG A 96 -12.52 10.23 11.88
C ARG A 96 -12.58 10.48 10.38
N SER A 97 -11.50 10.22 9.63
CA SER A 97 -11.51 10.28 8.16
C SER A 97 -10.37 9.49 7.51
N THR A 98 -10.55 9.15 6.24
CA THR A 98 -9.55 8.54 5.35
C THR A 98 -8.25 9.34 5.26
N GLU A 99 -8.35 10.67 5.18
CA GLU A 99 -7.20 11.58 5.12
C GLU A 99 -6.40 11.57 6.42
N GLU A 100 -7.07 11.54 7.58
CA GLU A 100 -6.41 11.40 8.88
C GLU A 100 -5.66 10.07 9.03
N TYR A 101 -6.19 8.97 8.48
CA TYR A 101 -5.46 7.70 8.45
C TYR A 101 -4.18 7.76 7.62
N LEU A 102 -4.21 8.44 6.48
CA LEU A 102 -3.04 8.60 5.62
C LEU A 102 -1.96 9.45 6.29
N TYR A 103 -2.33 10.56 6.93
CA TYR A 103 -1.38 11.36 7.72
C TYR A 103 -0.84 10.59 8.93
N ALA A 104 -1.68 9.82 9.63
CA ALA A 104 -1.24 8.97 10.73
C ALA A 104 -0.24 7.91 10.23
N LEU A 105 -0.46 7.32 9.06
CA LEU A 105 0.47 6.35 8.46
C LEU A 105 1.78 7.02 8.04
N GLN A 106 1.71 8.26 7.56
CA GLN A 106 2.88 9.06 7.28
C GLN A 106 3.72 9.32 8.53
N GLU A 107 3.10 9.83 9.59
CA GLU A 107 3.75 10.07 10.89
C GLU A 107 4.33 8.78 11.47
N PHE A 108 3.61 7.68 11.33
CA PHE A 108 4.08 6.35 11.71
C PHE A 108 5.36 5.97 10.94
N GLY A 109 5.36 6.09 9.62
CA GLY A 109 6.54 5.80 8.80
C GLY A 109 7.73 6.72 9.09
N ILE A 110 7.49 7.98 9.45
CA ILE A 110 8.53 8.91 9.92
C ILE A 110 9.11 8.44 11.26
N LYS A 111 8.25 8.11 12.22
CA LYS A 111 8.65 7.64 13.57
C LYS A 111 9.49 6.37 13.51
N HIS A 112 9.16 5.45 12.61
CA HIS A 112 9.89 4.19 12.43
C HIS A 112 11.02 4.26 11.40
N ASN A 113 11.32 5.46 10.89
CA ASN A 113 12.40 5.70 9.93
C ASN A 113 12.35 4.77 8.70
N PHE A 114 11.15 4.55 8.16
CA PHE A 114 10.99 3.81 6.90
C PHE A 114 11.72 4.54 5.76
N SER A 115 12.28 3.75 4.83
CA SER A 115 12.98 4.28 3.66
C SER A 115 12.08 5.26 2.91
N SER A 116 12.64 6.38 2.47
CA SER A 116 11.90 7.39 1.69
C SER A 116 11.55 6.93 0.29
N ASP A 117 12.23 5.91 -0.20
CA ASP A 117 12.06 5.37 -1.56
C ASP A 117 10.96 4.31 -1.62
N ASP A 118 10.49 3.84 -0.46
CA ASP A 118 9.43 2.84 -0.34
C ASP A 118 8.05 3.52 -0.33
N LEU A 119 7.10 2.92 -1.06
CA LEU A 119 5.68 3.11 -0.80
C LEU A 119 5.31 2.39 0.49
N VAL A 120 4.58 3.07 1.37
CA VAL A 120 4.09 2.47 2.62
C VAL A 120 2.61 2.18 2.47
N PHE A 121 2.24 0.90 2.53
CA PHE A 121 0.88 0.44 2.32
C PHE A 121 0.36 -0.32 3.54
N LEU A 122 -0.68 0.20 4.21
CA LEU A 122 -1.31 -0.47 5.33
C LEU A 122 -2.40 -1.45 4.86
N LEU A 123 -2.36 -2.70 5.34
CA LEU A 123 -3.45 -3.66 5.18
C LEU A 123 -4.20 -3.86 6.49
N HIS A 124 -5.53 -3.77 6.45
CA HIS A 124 -6.39 -3.88 7.62
C HIS A 124 -7.72 -4.61 7.32
N PRO A 125 -8.29 -5.41 8.23
CA PRO A 125 -9.54 -6.14 7.99
C PRO A 125 -10.83 -5.32 8.09
N TYR A 126 -10.81 -4.06 8.52
CA TYR A 126 -12.03 -3.24 8.55
C TYR A 126 -12.36 -2.68 7.16
N GLN A 127 -13.61 -2.87 6.75
CA GLN A 127 -14.15 -2.25 5.55
C GLN A 127 -14.54 -0.81 5.85
N PHE A 128 -13.96 0.14 5.10
CA PHE A 128 -14.33 1.54 5.17
C PHE A 128 -15.72 1.77 4.56
N THR A 129 -16.35 2.90 4.88
CA THR A 129 -17.60 3.27 4.19
C THR A 129 -17.31 3.48 2.71
N VAL A 130 -18.25 3.14 1.81
CA VAL A 130 -18.05 3.12 0.35
C VAL A 130 -17.53 4.46 -0.23
N ILE A 131 -17.83 5.59 0.41
CA ILE A 131 -17.36 6.93 0.01
C ILE A 131 -15.84 7.09 0.23
N ASP A 132 -15.30 6.37 1.21
CA ASP A 132 -13.91 6.40 1.65
C ASP A 132 -13.03 5.36 0.93
N GLU A 133 -13.63 4.30 0.37
CA GLU A 133 -12.94 3.23 -0.39
C GLU A 133 -12.17 3.75 -1.63
N PHE A 134 -12.46 4.97 -2.09
CA PHE A 134 -11.82 5.60 -3.25
C PHE A 134 -10.82 6.71 -2.89
N LYS A 135 -10.62 6.99 -1.60
CA LYS A 135 -9.69 8.04 -1.13
C LYS A 135 -8.51 7.47 -0.36
N THR A 136 -8.20 6.19 -0.55
CA THR A 136 -7.34 5.41 0.34
C THR A 136 -5.84 5.62 0.13
N SER A 137 -5.44 6.64 -0.64
CA SER A 137 -4.04 6.95 -0.90
C SER A 137 -3.82 8.44 -1.18
N PHE A 138 -2.64 8.93 -0.80
CA PHE A 138 -2.09 10.16 -1.34
C PHE A 138 -0.90 9.79 -2.22
N PHE A 139 -1.15 9.70 -3.53
CA PHE A 139 -0.10 9.54 -4.54
C PHE A 139 0.48 10.88 -5.03
N ASP A 140 0.00 12.02 -4.49
CA ASP A 140 0.40 13.39 -4.89
C ASP A 140 1.86 13.76 -4.55
N GLY A 141 2.66 12.75 -4.17
CA GLY A 141 4.01 12.88 -3.69
C GLY A 141 5.08 12.12 -4.46
N PHE A 142 4.76 11.24 -5.43
CA PHE A 142 5.81 10.40 -6.05
C PHE A 142 7.03 11.17 -6.57
N CYS A 143 6.87 12.46 -6.89
CA CYS A 143 7.94 13.33 -7.34
C CYS A 143 8.49 14.31 -6.27
N ASN A 144 7.91 14.41 -5.06
CA ASN A 144 8.33 15.35 -4.00
C ASN A 144 8.22 14.85 -2.53
N THR A 145 7.37 13.86 -2.21
CA THR A 145 7.11 13.32 -0.86
C THR A 145 6.67 11.84 -0.88
N ARG A 146 7.08 11.05 0.11
CA ARG A 146 6.75 9.61 0.28
C ARG A 146 5.28 9.28 -0.05
N GLY A 147 5.03 8.17 -0.74
CA GLY A 147 3.69 7.69 -1.07
C GLY A 147 3.11 6.80 0.02
N TYR A 148 1.89 7.11 0.47
CA TYR A 148 1.18 6.38 1.50
C TYR A 148 -0.18 5.92 0.99
N GLY A 149 -0.53 4.68 1.31
CA GLY A 149 -1.82 4.10 1.00
C GLY A 149 -2.29 3.16 2.10
N PHE A 150 -3.58 2.87 2.10
CA PHE A 150 -4.12 1.78 2.89
C PHE A 150 -5.16 1.01 2.07
N GLY A 151 -5.40 -0.23 2.46
CA GLY A 151 -6.36 -1.11 1.81
C GLY A 151 -7.05 -2.00 2.82
N HIS A 152 -8.31 -2.29 2.53
CA HIS A 152 -9.00 -3.39 3.20
C HIS A 152 -8.62 -4.71 2.54
N ASP A 153 -8.29 -5.72 3.33
CA ASP A 153 -8.13 -7.09 2.85
C ASP A 153 -8.58 -8.09 3.92
N ASP A 154 -9.18 -9.21 3.51
CA ASP A 154 -9.72 -10.23 4.39
C ASP A 154 -8.68 -11.28 4.84
N ALA A 155 -7.42 -11.13 4.42
CA ALA A 155 -6.31 -12.04 4.69
C ALA A 155 -6.52 -13.49 4.21
N ARG A 156 -7.50 -13.72 3.32
CA ARG A 156 -7.90 -15.07 2.88
C ARG A 156 -8.10 -15.20 1.38
N THR A 157 -8.77 -14.22 0.78
CA THR A 157 -9.23 -14.27 -0.62
C THR A 157 -8.58 -13.21 -1.50
N PHE A 158 -7.66 -12.41 -0.94
CA PHE A 158 -7.02 -11.29 -1.61
C PHE A 158 -8.05 -10.21 -2.02
N SER A 159 -9.07 -10.01 -1.18
CA SER A 159 -10.17 -9.07 -1.45
C SER A 159 -9.68 -7.63 -1.65
N GLY A 160 -8.53 -7.27 -1.09
CA GLY A 160 -7.92 -5.94 -1.21
C GLY A 160 -7.17 -5.66 -2.50
N VAL A 161 -6.90 -6.65 -3.35
CA VAL A 161 -6.04 -6.49 -4.54
C VAL A 161 -6.54 -5.40 -5.47
N THR A 162 -7.85 -5.38 -5.75
CA THR A 162 -8.43 -4.40 -6.68
C THR A 162 -8.41 -2.98 -6.13
N MET A 163 -8.42 -2.82 -4.80
CA MET A 163 -8.30 -1.53 -4.14
C MET A 163 -6.85 -1.04 -4.17
N ALA A 164 -5.90 -1.93 -3.88
CA ALA A 164 -4.46 -1.61 -3.89
C ALA A 164 -3.92 -1.30 -5.30
N ALA A 165 -4.53 -1.84 -6.36
CA ALA A 165 -4.12 -1.63 -7.76
C ALA A 165 -4.64 -0.32 -8.39
N ARG A 166 -5.33 0.54 -7.64
CA ARG A 166 -5.94 1.78 -8.15
C ARG A 166 -5.12 3.01 -7.88
#